data_AF-F3UDN8-F1
#
_entry.id   AF-F3UDN8-F1
#
_cell.length_a   1.000
_cell.length_b   1.000
_cell.length_c   1.000
_cell.angle_alpha   90.00
_cell.angle_beta   90.00
_cell.angle_gamma   90.00
#
_symmetry.space_group_name_H-M   'P 1'
#
loop_
_entity.id
_entity.type
_entity.pdbx_description
1 polymer ?
#
loop_
_entity_poly.entity_id
_entity_poly.type
_entity_poly.pdbx_seq_one_letter_code
_entity_poly.pdbx_strand_id
1 'polypeptide(L)'
;MTKRKELLTYPQLLSKMSDIGIGFNEWDTEQAIEFLQEKNYYYKVSSYRKLFPKIDGKYNIEFSTLADIAVIDMRLRYLLLGICLDIEHSIKTAIMDIVTKNPRIDGYDIVKDYAVYNPQGYNNTINALSKNAYLKNIYLKHHQDIPIWVLVEVMDFGNICYFIEMYCKKYPSNKRLKKAKQFSSYARHIRNACAHSNVLLVDMLNQKLKQPSAVILSLGESFGLDRSDLRYRKLHDIFSLIILHREYCGDKLKRHRRLEAIELAKRSKRYMKYYEENEELKKIYQILCKILVKQSKT
;
A
#
# COMPACT_ATOMS: atom_id res chain seq x y z
N MET A 1 -18.93 -5.54 31.99
CA MET A 1 -19.42 -5.82 30.62
C MET A 1 -19.32 -4.54 29.80
N THR A 2 -18.59 -4.54 28.67
CA THR A 2 -18.60 -3.40 27.74
C THR A 2 -19.98 -3.26 27.10
N LYS A 3 -20.69 -2.17 27.42
CA LYS A 3 -22.00 -1.84 26.83
C LYS A 3 -21.88 -1.81 25.30
N ARG A 4 -22.73 -2.57 24.59
CA ARG A 4 -22.77 -2.57 23.12
C ARG A 4 -23.18 -1.17 22.63
N LYS A 5 -22.54 -0.69 21.57
CA LYS A 5 -22.88 0.61 20.97
C LYS A 5 -24.06 0.43 20.02
N GLU A 6 -25.03 1.35 20.10
CA GLU A 6 -26.17 1.39 19.19
C GLU A 6 -25.76 1.88 17.80
N LEU A 7 -26.49 1.42 16.78
CA LEU A 7 -26.39 1.93 15.41
C LEU A 7 -27.11 3.27 15.33
N LEU A 8 -26.43 4.28 14.79
CA LEU A 8 -26.95 5.65 14.74
C LEU A 8 -27.46 5.99 13.34
N THR A 9 -28.52 6.81 13.27
CA THR A 9 -29.02 7.42 12.03
C THR A 9 -28.06 8.51 11.54
N TYR A 10 -28.17 8.95 10.28
CA TYR A 10 -27.30 10.02 9.77
C TYR A 10 -27.40 11.32 10.58
N PRO A 11 -28.58 11.85 10.96
CA PRO A 11 -28.67 13.01 11.84
C PRO A 11 -27.96 12.81 13.19
N GLN A 12 -28.07 11.63 13.79
CA GLN A 12 -27.36 11.29 15.04
C GLN A 12 -25.84 11.20 14.84
N LEU A 13 -25.38 10.71 13.69
CA LEU A 13 -23.97 10.68 13.34
C LEU A 13 -23.41 12.11 13.15
N LEU A 14 -24.14 12.99 12.48
CA LEU A 14 -23.74 14.39 12.30
C LEU A 14 -23.75 15.15 13.63
N SER A 15 -24.78 14.98 14.46
CA SER A 15 -24.86 15.52 15.83
C SER A 15 -23.61 15.14 16.64
N LYS A 16 -23.20 13.87 16.59
CA LYS A 16 -21.96 13.39 17.23
C LYS A 16 -20.68 14.01 16.67
N MET A 17 -20.65 14.38 15.38
CA MET A 17 -19.53 15.11 14.79
C MET A 17 -19.51 16.56 15.29
N SER A 18 -20.66 17.22 15.36
CA SER A 18 -20.82 18.56 15.93
C SER A 18 -20.37 18.62 17.39
N ASP A 19 -20.74 17.62 18.20
CA ASP A 19 -20.37 17.54 19.63
C ASP A 19 -18.86 17.58 19.86
N ILE A 20 -18.09 16.99 18.94
CA ILE A 20 -16.61 16.97 19.00
C ILE A 20 -15.97 18.13 18.25
N GLY A 21 -16.75 19.12 17.82
CA GLY A 21 -16.29 20.33 17.14
C GLY A 21 -15.98 20.12 15.66
N ILE A 22 -16.77 19.30 14.95
CA ILE A 22 -16.74 19.26 13.50
C ILE A 22 -17.87 20.16 12.97
N GLY A 23 -17.51 21.19 12.20
CA GLY A 23 -18.43 22.16 11.61
C GLY A 23 -19.07 21.71 10.30
N PHE A 24 -20.20 22.35 9.97
CA PHE A 24 -20.98 22.15 8.75
C PHE A 24 -21.30 23.52 8.10
N ASN A 25 -20.34 24.45 8.15
CA ASN A 25 -20.51 25.80 7.62
C ASN A 25 -20.19 25.86 6.13
N GLU A 26 -19.17 25.09 5.71
CA GLU A 26 -18.77 25.00 4.30
C GLU A 26 -19.63 24.00 3.51
N TRP A 27 -19.98 22.89 4.17
CA TRP A 27 -20.87 21.85 3.65
C TRP A 27 -22.02 21.71 4.62
N ASP A 28 -23.24 21.88 4.14
CA ASP A 28 -24.42 21.71 4.97
C ASP A 28 -24.66 20.24 5.36
N THR A 29 -25.66 20.03 6.21
CA THR A 29 -25.99 18.69 6.69
C THR A 29 -26.49 17.76 5.58
N GLU A 30 -27.16 18.27 4.55
CA GLU A 30 -27.68 17.44 3.45
C GLU A 30 -26.52 16.92 2.60
N GLN A 31 -25.57 17.79 2.24
CA GLN A 31 -24.35 17.43 1.53
C GLN A 31 -23.50 16.43 2.32
N ALA A 32 -23.39 16.63 3.64
CA ALA A 32 -22.69 15.69 4.51
C ALA A 32 -23.37 14.32 4.57
N ILE A 33 -24.71 14.28 4.61
CA ILE A 33 -25.48 13.03 4.57
C ILE A 33 -25.27 12.31 3.23
N GLU A 34 -25.40 13.01 2.10
CA GLU A 34 -25.18 12.44 0.76
C GLU A 34 -23.76 11.85 0.65
N PHE A 35 -22.76 12.55 1.18
CA PHE A 35 -21.39 12.04 1.20
C PHE A 35 -21.24 10.75 2.01
N LEU A 36 -21.91 10.65 3.15
CA LEU A 36 -21.92 9.45 4.01
C LEU A 36 -22.78 8.31 3.45
N GLN A 37 -23.68 8.60 2.52
CA GLN A 37 -24.51 7.62 1.81
C GLN A 37 -23.76 7.01 0.62
N GLU A 38 -23.20 7.87 -0.23
CA GLU A 38 -22.80 7.47 -1.59
C GLU A 38 -21.28 7.43 -1.81
N LYS A 39 -20.50 8.16 -1.00
CA LYS A 39 -19.07 8.40 -1.28
C LYS A 39 -18.15 7.80 -0.23
N ASN A 40 -18.56 7.78 1.03
CA ASN A 40 -17.77 7.27 2.15
C ASN A 40 -18.67 6.89 3.32
N TYR A 41 -18.11 6.34 4.41
CA TYR A 41 -18.88 5.99 5.60
C TYR A 41 -18.29 6.61 6.85
N TYR A 42 -19.14 6.83 7.85
CA TYR A 42 -18.82 7.61 9.05
C TYR A 42 -17.52 7.19 9.76
N TYR A 43 -17.32 5.88 9.93
CA TYR A 43 -16.13 5.38 10.64
C TYR A 43 -14.84 5.83 9.94
N LYS A 44 -14.82 5.82 8.61
CA LYS A 44 -13.66 6.18 7.81
C LYS A 44 -13.47 7.69 7.73
N VAL A 45 -14.51 8.45 7.39
CA VAL A 45 -14.45 9.93 7.33
C VAL A 45 -14.05 10.52 8.67
N SER A 46 -14.70 10.07 9.74
CA SER A 46 -14.40 10.59 11.06
C SER A 46 -12.93 10.31 11.43
N SER A 47 -12.31 9.21 11.00
CA SER A 47 -10.94 8.87 11.40
C SER A 47 -9.91 9.93 11.05
N TYR A 48 -10.12 10.70 9.98
CA TYR A 48 -9.23 11.77 9.53
C TYR A 48 -9.14 12.94 10.53
N ARG A 49 -10.12 13.09 11.44
CA ARG A 49 -10.05 14.07 12.54
C ARG A 49 -8.81 13.89 13.42
N LYS A 50 -8.27 12.67 13.50
CA LYS A 50 -7.05 12.36 14.28
C LYS A 50 -5.80 13.04 13.75
N LEU A 51 -5.84 13.59 12.53
CA LEU A 51 -4.76 14.40 11.96
C LEU A 51 -4.74 15.81 12.53
N PHE A 52 -5.74 16.20 13.32
CA PHE A 52 -5.87 17.53 13.91
C PHE A 52 -5.80 17.43 15.42
N PRO A 53 -5.10 18.36 16.09
CA PRO A 53 -5.11 18.45 17.54
C PRO A 53 -6.49 18.87 18.03
N LYS A 54 -6.75 18.62 19.32
CA LYS A 54 -7.91 19.19 19.99
C LYS A 54 -7.54 20.49 20.70
N ILE A 55 -8.38 21.49 20.57
CA ILE A 55 -8.33 22.75 21.33
C ILE A 55 -9.57 22.75 22.22
N ASP A 56 -9.39 22.86 23.53
CA ASP A 56 -10.47 22.82 24.53
C ASP A 56 -11.40 21.58 24.39
N GLY A 57 -10.79 20.43 24.07
CA GLY A 57 -11.50 19.15 23.94
C GLY A 57 -12.20 18.92 22.59
N LYS A 58 -12.25 19.93 21.71
CA LYS A 58 -12.89 19.90 20.38
C LYS A 58 -11.86 19.99 19.25
N TYR A 59 -12.22 19.50 18.05
CA TYR A 59 -11.32 19.55 16.90
C TYR A 59 -11.34 20.90 16.17
N ASN A 60 -12.48 21.60 16.16
CA ASN A 60 -12.71 22.89 15.49
C ASN A 60 -12.30 22.87 14.01
N ILE A 61 -12.79 21.87 13.27
CA ILE A 61 -12.53 21.69 11.83
C ILE A 61 -13.82 21.50 11.06
N GLU A 62 -13.86 21.87 9.79
CA GLU A 62 -15.02 21.66 8.92
C GLU A 62 -15.14 20.21 8.43
N PHE A 63 -16.36 19.73 8.21
CA PHE A 63 -16.63 18.43 7.58
C PHE A 63 -16.00 18.34 6.18
N SER A 64 -16.03 19.44 5.41
CA SER A 64 -15.41 19.56 4.09
C SER A 64 -13.91 19.23 4.10
N THR A 65 -13.20 19.62 5.17
CA THR A 65 -11.78 19.28 5.39
C THR A 65 -11.58 17.77 5.48
N LEU A 66 -12.43 17.07 6.24
CA LEU A 66 -12.36 15.61 6.38
C LEU A 66 -12.72 14.90 5.07
N ALA A 67 -13.72 15.41 4.35
CA ALA A 67 -14.12 14.90 3.05
C ALA A 67 -12.99 15.03 2.02
N ASP A 68 -12.29 16.18 1.98
CA ASP A 68 -11.18 16.38 1.05
C ASP A 68 -9.97 15.48 1.37
N ILE A 69 -9.60 15.31 2.65
CA ILE A 69 -8.55 14.36 3.05
C ILE A 69 -8.93 12.94 2.63
N ALA A 70 -10.20 12.56 2.76
CA ALA A 70 -10.66 11.24 2.35
C ALA A 70 -10.46 10.99 0.86
N VAL A 71 -10.69 12.00 0.01
CA VAL A 71 -10.44 11.94 -1.43
C VAL A 71 -8.93 11.84 -1.72
N ILE A 72 -8.09 12.61 -1.03
CA ILE A 72 -6.63 12.57 -1.20
C ILE A 72 -6.08 11.19 -0.79
N ASP A 73 -6.49 10.67 0.37
CA ASP A 73 -6.10 9.34 0.87
C ASP A 73 -6.54 8.23 -0.09
N MET A 74 -7.75 8.33 -0.66
CA MET A 74 -8.22 7.39 -1.69
C MET A 74 -7.34 7.43 -2.94
N ARG A 75 -7.03 8.61 -3.48
CA ARG A 75 -6.16 8.73 -4.66
C ARG A 75 -4.74 8.22 -4.38
N LEU A 76 -4.21 8.48 -3.17
CA LEU A 76 -2.94 7.90 -2.73
C LEU A 76 -2.99 6.37 -2.75
N ARG A 77 -4.06 5.76 -2.22
CA ARG A 77 -4.22 4.29 -2.23
C ARG A 77 -4.29 3.72 -3.64
N TYR A 78 -4.97 4.38 -4.57
CA TYR A 78 -5.06 3.92 -5.96
C TYR A 78 -3.72 4.00 -6.67
N LEU A 79 -2.97 5.09 -6.48
CA LEU A 79 -1.61 5.21 -7.00
C LEU A 79 -0.69 4.10 -6.45
N LEU A 80 -0.66 3.94 -5.12
CA LEU A 80 0.19 2.94 -4.47
C LEU A 80 -0.21 1.51 -4.88
N LEU A 81 -1.51 1.23 -5.03
CA LEU A 81 -1.98 -0.06 -5.52
C LEU A 81 -1.54 -0.31 -6.96
N GLY A 82 -1.62 0.70 -7.83
CA GLY A 82 -1.10 0.62 -9.20
C GLY A 82 0.39 0.28 -9.24
N ILE A 83 1.19 0.95 -8.40
CA ILE A 83 2.63 0.66 -8.25
C ILE A 83 2.85 -0.79 -7.76
N CYS A 84 2.05 -1.27 -6.80
CA CYS A 84 2.13 -2.66 -6.34
C CYS A 84 1.86 -3.67 -7.48
N LEU A 85 0.88 -3.42 -8.34
CA LEU A 85 0.55 -4.28 -9.48
C LEU A 85 1.70 -4.31 -10.50
N ASP A 86 2.30 -3.16 -10.80
CA ASP A 86 3.45 -3.05 -11.70
C ASP A 86 4.65 -3.86 -11.16
N ILE A 87 4.93 -3.74 -9.86
CA ILE A 87 6.00 -4.49 -9.18
C ILE A 87 5.70 -5.98 -9.19
N GLU A 88 4.48 -6.39 -8.84
CA GLU A 88 4.09 -7.80 -8.80
C GLU A 88 4.32 -8.45 -10.16
N HIS A 89 3.83 -7.84 -11.23
CA HIS A 89 4.08 -8.33 -12.58
C HIS A 89 5.58 -8.37 -12.92
N SER A 90 6.33 -7.30 -12.62
CA SER A 90 7.76 -7.21 -12.94
C SER A 90 8.62 -8.20 -12.14
N ILE A 91 8.21 -8.53 -10.91
CA ILE A 91 8.84 -9.58 -10.11
C ILE A 91 8.52 -10.96 -10.68
N LYS A 92 7.27 -11.22 -11.11
CA LYS A 92 6.91 -12.49 -11.78
C LYS A 92 7.77 -12.72 -13.01
N THR A 93 7.96 -11.71 -13.86
CA THR A 93 8.84 -11.84 -15.04
C THR A 93 10.30 -12.03 -14.65
N ALA A 94 10.78 -11.37 -13.59
CA ALA A 94 12.13 -11.60 -13.07
C ALA A 94 12.33 -13.02 -12.52
N ILE A 95 11.32 -13.59 -11.85
CA ILE A 95 11.32 -14.99 -11.40
C ILE A 95 11.39 -15.95 -12.59
N MET A 96 10.59 -15.71 -13.63
CA MET A 96 10.62 -16.55 -14.82
C MET A 96 11.97 -16.48 -15.53
N ASP A 97 12.55 -15.28 -15.67
CA ASP A 97 13.86 -15.11 -16.32
C ASP A 97 14.98 -15.89 -15.62
N ILE A 98 15.07 -15.82 -14.28
CA ILE A 98 16.13 -16.52 -13.54
C ILE A 98 15.93 -18.04 -13.54
N VAL A 99 14.67 -18.51 -13.53
CA VAL A 99 14.37 -19.94 -13.56
C VAL A 99 14.71 -20.49 -14.94
N THR A 100 14.24 -19.84 -16.01
CA THR A 100 14.50 -20.26 -17.39
C THR A 100 15.99 -20.25 -17.74
N LYS A 101 16.78 -19.31 -17.22
CA LYS A 101 18.21 -19.22 -17.49
C LYS A 101 19.08 -20.17 -16.65
N ASN A 102 18.51 -20.85 -15.65
CA ASN A 102 19.27 -21.72 -14.79
C ASN A 102 19.10 -23.18 -15.24
N PRO A 103 20.10 -23.79 -15.89
CA PRO A 103 19.99 -25.16 -16.42
C PRO A 103 19.87 -26.23 -15.34
N ARG A 104 20.06 -25.87 -14.06
CA ARG A 104 19.90 -26.78 -12.92
C ARG A 104 18.49 -26.79 -12.34
N ILE A 105 17.58 -25.98 -12.88
CA ILE A 105 16.21 -25.88 -12.39
C ILE A 105 15.29 -26.60 -13.36
N ASP A 106 14.62 -27.64 -12.85
CA ASP A 106 13.42 -28.17 -13.47
C ASP A 106 12.19 -27.34 -13.03
N GLY A 107 11.29 -27.07 -13.97
CA GLY A 107 10.13 -26.20 -13.78
C GLY A 107 9.08 -26.76 -12.82
N TYR A 108 9.07 -28.06 -12.57
CA TYR A 108 8.17 -28.74 -11.64
C TYR A 108 8.85 -28.99 -10.30
N ASP A 109 10.13 -29.39 -10.30
CA ASP A 109 10.84 -29.66 -9.04
C ASP A 109 11.01 -28.41 -8.17
N ILE A 110 11.20 -27.23 -8.76
CA ILE A 110 11.22 -25.99 -7.98
C ILE A 110 9.89 -25.66 -7.30
N VAL A 111 8.77 -26.14 -7.86
CA VAL A 111 7.46 -26.03 -7.23
C VAL A 111 7.36 -26.99 -6.05
N LYS A 112 7.91 -28.20 -6.16
CA LYS A 112 8.00 -29.16 -5.04
C LYS A 112 8.88 -28.60 -3.91
N ASP A 113 10.01 -27.98 -4.25
CA ASP A 113 10.85 -27.27 -3.27
C ASP A 113 10.05 -26.20 -2.52
N TYR A 114 9.25 -25.41 -3.26
CA TYR A 114 8.40 -24.39 -2.65
C TYR A 114 7.31 -24.97 -1.76
N ALA A 115 6.68 -26.07 -2.17
CA ALA A 115 5.69 -26.77 -1.37
C ALA A 115 6.29 -27.29 -0.04
N VAL A 116 7.57 -27.71 -0.03
CA VAL A 116 8.28 -28.08 1.20
C VAL A 116 8.64 -26.85 2.04
N TYR A 117 9.08 -25.76 1.39
CA TYR A 117 9.50 -24.55 2.08
C TYR A 117 8.34 -23.79 2.75
N ASN A 118 7.18 -23.73 2.09
CA ASN A 118 5.99 -23.06 2.59
C ASN A 118 4.71 -23.88 2.30
N PRO A 119 4.50 -25.01 3.01
CA PRO A 119 3.39 -25.93 2.76
C PRO A 119 2.02 -25.24 2.88
N GLN A 120 1.85 -24.39 3.88
CA GLN A 120 0.60 -23.66 4.09
C GLN A 120 0.30 -22.71 2.93
N GLY A 121 1.29 -21.94 2.49
CA GLY A 121 1.12 -21.00 1.39
C GLY A 121 0.84 -21.70 0.05
N TYR A 122 1.56 -22.79 -0.22
CA TYR A 122 1.31 -23.64 -1.37
C TYR A 122 -0.13 -24.18 -1.35
N ASN A 123 -0.55 -24.83 -0.26
CA ASN A 123 -1.90 -25.38 -0.13
C ASN A 123 -2.99 -24.31 -0.26
N ASN A 124 -2.78 -23.13 0.33
CA ASN A 124 -3.70 -22.00 0.17
C ASN A 124 -3.82 -21.56 -1.29
N THR A 125 -2.70 -21.51 -2.01
CA THR A 125 -2.66 -21.15 -3.42
C THR A 125 -3.42 -22.17 -4.28
N ILE A 126 -3.19 -23.47 -4.05
CA ILE A 126 -3.87 -24.53 -4.81
C ILE A 126 -5.36 -24.57 -4.51
N ASN A 127 -5.73 -24.42 -3.23
CA ASN A 127 -7.14 -24.33 -2.81
C ASN A 127 -7.85 -23.11 -3.38
N ALA A 128 -7.16 -21.97 -3.52
CA ALA A 128 -7.71 -20.79 -4.17
C ALA A 128 -7.89 -21.02 -5.67
N LEU A 129 -6.89 -21.63 -6.33
CA LEU A 129 -6.95 -21.98 -7.75
C LEU A 129 -8.09 -22.94 -8.07
N SER A 130 -8.30 -23.99 -7.28
CA SER A 130 -9.36 -24.98 -7.50
C SER A 130 -10.76 -24.40 -7.42
N LYS A 131 -10.94 -23.32 -6.66
CA LYS A 131 -12.23 -22.61 -6.48
C LYS A 131 -12.37 -21.40 -7.42
N ASN A 132 -11.35 -21.05 -8.19
CA ASN A 132 -11.38 -19.86 -9.02
C ASN A 132 -12.01 -20.14 -10.39
N ALA A 133 -13.23 -19.63 -10.59
CA ALA A 133 -13.96 -19.78 -11.85
C ALA A 133 -13.21 -19.18 -13.07
N TYR A 134 -12.49 -18.07 -12.89
CA TYR A 134 -11.73 -17.44 -13.96
C TYR A 134 -10.52 -18.27 -14.41
N LEU A 135 -10.00 -19.14 -13.54
CA LEU A 135 -8.80 -19.96 -13.79
C LEU A 135 -9.12 -21.45 -13.91
N LYS A 136 -10.40 -21.81 -14.10
CA LYS A 136 -10.86 -23.21 -14.17
C LYS A 136 -10.07 -24.04 -15.18
N ASN A 137 -9.82 -23.50 -16.38
CA ASN A 137 -9.08 -24.21 -17.43
C ASN A 137 -7.61 -24.46 -17.04
N ILE A 138 -6.98 -23.50 -16.34
CA ILE A 138 -5.61 -23.65 -15.84
C ILE A 138 -5.58 -24.78 -14.81
N TYR A 139 -6.53 -24.78 -13.86
CA TYR A 139 -6.64 -25.83 -12.86
C TYR A 139 -6.85 -27.21 -13.50
N LEU A 140 -7.84 -27.37 -14.38
CA LEU A 140 -8.12 -28.66 -15.02
C LEU A 140 -6.91 -29.22 -15.75
N LYS A 141 -6.11 -28.38 -16.41
CA LYS A 141 -4.92 -28.80 -17.15
C LYS A 141 -3.72 -29.16 -16.27
N HIS A 142 -3.56 -28.51 -15.12
CA HIS A 142 -2.29 -28.55 -14.36
C HIS A 142 -2.42 -29.03 -12.90
N HIS A 143 -3.62 -29.28 -12.38
CA HIS A 143 -3.83 -29.58 -10.96
C HIS A 143 -3.07 -30.82 -10.43
N GLN A 144 -2.74 -31.78 -11.29
CA GLN A 144 -2.01 -32.99 -10.90
C GLN A 144 -0.52 -32.72 -10.69
N ASP A 145 0.08 -31.85 -11.51
CA ASP A 145 1.48 -31.46 -11.41
C ASP A 145 1.65 -30.02 -11.92
N ILE A 146 1.91 -29.09 -10.98
CA ILE A 146 1.86 -27.66 -11.25
C ILE A 146 3.28 -27.18 -11.58
N PRO A 147 3.52 -26.71 -12.82
CA PRO A 147 4.80 -26.12 -13.17
C PRO A 147 4.90 -24.67 -12.66
N ILE A 148 6.13 -24.18 -12.58
CA ILE A 148 6.46 -22.85 -12.07
C ILE A 148 5.74 -21.71 -12.80
N TRP A 149 5.57 -21.78 -14.13
CA TRP A 149 4.86 -20.74 -14.88
C TRP A 149 3.36 -20.68 -14.55
N VAL A 150 2.77 -21.79 -14.10
CA VAL A 150 1.41 -21.79 -13.57
C VAL A 150 1.41 -21.29 -12.13
N LEU A 151 2.31 -21.79 -11.28
CA LEU A 151 2.39 -21.37 -9.88
C LEU A 151 2.57 -19.84 -9.76
N VAL A 152 3.51 -19.25 -10.50
CA VAL A 152 3.80 -17.81 -10.49
C VAL A 152 2.59 -16.98 -10.93
N GLU A 153 1.77 -17.49 -11.84
CA GLU A 153 0.56 -16.79 -12.28
C GLU A 153 -0.47 -16.72 -11.15
N VAL A 154 -0.65 -17.81 -10.40
CA VAL A 154 -1.74 -17.98 -9.43
C VAL A 154 -1.39 -17.57 -8.00
N MET A 155 -0.10 -17.48 -7.67
CA MET A 155 0.34 -17.04 -6.34
C MET A 155 -0.10 -15.61 -6.05
N ASP A 156 -0.57 -15.38 -4.82
CA ASP A 156 -0.71 -14.02 -4.32
C ASP A 156 0.66 -13.39 -4.02
N PHE A 157 0.68 -12.06 -3.83
CA PHE A 157 1.91 -11.33 -3.54
C PHE A 157 2.67 -11.84 -2.30
N GLY A 158 1.96 -12.39 -1.31
CA GLY A 158 2.57 -12.96 -0.12
C GLY A 158 3.36 -14.23 -0.44
N ASN A 159 2.77 -15.14 -1.19
CA ASN A 159 3.40 -16.38 -1.65
C ASN A 159 4.58 -16.08 -2.59
N ILE A 160 4.48 -15.07 -3.44
CA ILE A 160 5.62 -14.58 -4.24
C ILE A 160 6.80 -14.17 -3.34
N CYS A 161 6.55 -13.46 -2.24
CA CYS A 161 7.61 -13.08 -1.29
C CYS A 161 8.31 -14.31 -0.68
N TYR A 162 7.55 -15.33 -0.28
CA TYR A 162 8.12 -16.57 0.26
C TYR A 162 8.90 -17.35 -0.80
N PHE A 163 8.40 -17.41 -2.03
CA PHE A 163 9.12 -18.02 -3.14
C PHE A 163 10.46 -17.33 -3.38
N ILE A 164 10.49 -16.00 -3.41
CA ILE A 164 11.74 -15.22 -3.55
C ILE A 164 12.72 -15.55 -2.41
N GLU A 165 12.23 -15.64 -1.18
CA GLU A 165 13.08 -15.96 -0.02
C GLU A 165 13.72 -17.35 -0.17
N MET A 166 12.92 -18.35 -0.51
CA MET A 166 13.37 -19.72 -0.78
C MET A 166 14.41 -19.72 -1.92
N TYR A 167 14.08 -19.11 -3.05
CA TYR A 167 14.96 -19.07 -4.21
C TYR A 167 16.31 -18.45 -3.86
N CYS A 168 16.32 -17.31 -3.18
CA CYS A 168 17.56 -16.63 -2.79
C CYS A 168 18.37 -17.39 -1.73
N LYS A 169 17.73 -18.28 -0.94
CA LYS A 169 18.43 -19.20 -0.02
C LYS A 169 19.09 -20.34 -0.79
N LYS A 170 18.37 -20.93 -1.76
CA LYS A 170 18.86 -22.05 -2.58
C LYS A 170 19.93 -21.62 -3.60
N TYR A 171 19.82 -20.39 -4.13
CA TYR A 171 20.72 -19.85 -5.17
C TYR A 171 21.30 -18.48 -4.75
N PRO A 172 22.19 -18.42 -3.74
CA PRO A 172 22.68 -17.15 -3.17
C PRO A 172 23.57 -16.33 -4.12
N SER A 173 24.13 -16.95 -5.16
CA SER A 173 24.91 -16.27 -6.19
C SER A 173 24.06 -15.39 -7.11
N ASN A 174 22.76 -15.66 -7.23
CA ASN A 174 21.85 -14.85 -8.03
C ASN A 174 21.49 -13.56 -7.30
N LYS A 175 21.88 -12.42 -7.87
CA LYS A 175 21.62 -11.10 -7.28
C LYS A 175 20.34 -10.43 -7.80
N ARG A 176 19.69 -10.97 -8.84
CA ARG A 176 18.53 -10.34 -9.51
C ARG A 176 17.32 -10.18 -8.57
N LEU A 177 17.11 -11.11 -7.65
CA LEU A 177 16.03 -11.03 -6.65
C LEU A 177 16.47 -10.48 -5.29
N LYS A 178 17.71 -9.99 -5.15
CA LYS A 178 18.24 -9.54 -3.86
C LYS A 178 17.42 -8.38 -3.27
N LYS A 179 17.06 -7.40 -4.10
CA LYS A 179 16.22 -6.26 -3.69
C LYS A 179 14.79 -6.70 -3.36
N ALA A 180 14.20 -7.57 -4.18
CA ALA A 180 12.91 -8.17 -3.90
C ALA A 180 12.90 -8.90 -2.54
N LYS A 181 13.91 -9.73 -2.25
CA LYS A 181 14.05 -10.40 -0.94
C LYS A 181 14.09 -9.40 0.22
N GLN A 182 14.82 -8.29 0.04
CA GLN A 182 15.01 -7.29 1.09
C GLN A 182 13.75 -6.47 1.36
N PHE A 183 12.94 -6.15 0.33
CA PHE A 183 11.93 -5.10 0.43
C PHE A 183 10.49 -5.55 0.21
N SER A 184 10.24 -6.74 -0.36
CA SER A 184 8.87 -7.14 -0.74
C SER A 184 7.95 -7.32 0.47
N SER A 185 8.49 -7.67 1.65
CA SER A 185 7.71 -7.75 2.89
C SER A 185 7.10 -6.39 3.29
N TYR A 186 7.84 -5.29 3.10
CA TYR A 186 7.36 -3.93 3.34
C TYR A 186 6.34 -3.49 2.28
N ALA A 187 6.61 -3.77 1.00
CA ALA A 187 5.66 -3.50 -0.08
C ALA A 187 4.33 -4.24 0.12
N ARG A 188 4.37 -5.46 0.65
CA ARG A 188 3.17 -6.26 0.97
C ARG A 188 2.28 -5.56 1.99
N HIS A 189 2.84 -4.86 2.99
CA HIS A 189 2.04 -4.09 3.93
C HIS A 189 1.24 -2.98 3.23
N ILE A 190 1.87 -2.25 2.31
CA ILE A 190 1.21 -1.20 1.53
C ILE A 190 0.17 -1.80 0.58
N ARG A 191 0.51 -2.87 -0.14
CA ARG A 191 -0.42 -3.59 -1.03
C ARG A 191 -1.69 -3.97 -0.29
N ASN A 192 -1.54 -4.63 0.86
CA ASN A 192 -2.69 -5.08 1.65
C ASN A 192 -3.49 -3.89 2.21
N ALA A 193 -2.81 -2.87 2.73
CA ALA A 193 -3.50 -1.67 3.22
C ALA A 193 -4.32 -0.98 2.11
N CYS A 194 -3.78 -0.88 0.89
CA CYS A 194 -4.50 -0.27 -0.23
C CYS A 194 -5.66 -1.15 -0.71
N ALA A 195 -5.44 -2.46 -0.88
CA ALA A 195 -6.44 -3.41 -1.36
C ALA A 195 -7.63 -3.56 -0.38
N HIS A 196 -7.39 -3.45 0.92
CA HIS A 196 -8.45 -3.44 1.95
C HIS A 196 -9.01 -2.05 2.25
N SER A 197 -8.61 -1.02 1.48
CA SER A 197 -9.11 0.34 1.64
C SER A 197 -8.83 0.96 3.03
N ASN A 198 -7.74 0.55 3.69
CA ASN A 198 -7.32 1.07 5.00
C ASN A 198 -6.89 2.54 4.90
N VAL A 199 -7.17 3.34 5.93
CA VAL A 199 -6.76 4.76 5.97
C VAL A 199 -5.24 4.89 6.13
N LEU A 200 -4.57 5.47 5.12
CA LEU A 200 -3.11 5.56 5.09
C LEU A 200 -2.58 6.81 5.77
N LEU A 201 -3.20 7.97 5.54
CA LEU A 201 -2.69 9.26 6.04
C LEU A 201 -2.70 9.35 7.57
N VAL A 202 -3.74 8.83 8.22
CA VAL A 202 -3.86 8.84 9.69
C VAL A 202 -2.72 8.05 10.33
N ASP A 203 -2.10 8.59 11.38
CA ASP A 203 -1.00 7.98 12.13
C ASP A 203 0.28 7.72 11.30
N MET A 204 0.45 8.39 10.16
CA MET A 204 1.62 8.20 9.29
C MET A 204 2.94 8.58 9.98
N LEU A 205 2.91 9.54 10.90
CA LEU A 205 4.07 10.00 11.69
C LEU A 205 4.04 9.50 13.15
N ASN A 206 3.32 8.42 13.46
CA ASN A 206 3.15 7.95 14.84
C ASN A 206 3.97 6.68 15.12
N GLN A 207 3.88 5.69 14.24
CA GLN A 207 4.50 4.39 14.49
C GLN A 207 5.95 4.33 13.99
N LYS A 208 6.91 4.55 14.88
CA LYS A 208 8.34 4.35 14.58
C LYS A 208 8.74 2.86 14.64
N LEU A 209 9.58 2.44 13.70
CA LEU A 209 10.20 1.12 13.70
C LEU A 209 11.28 1.05 14.79
N LYS A 210 11.26 -0.05 15.56
CA LYS A 210 12.33 -0.35 16.53
C LYS A 210 13.67 -0.56 15.81
N GLN A 211 13.64 -1.33 14.72
CA GLN A 211 14.80 -1.66 13.90
C GLN A 211 14.47 -1.42 12.42
N PRO A 212 14.61 -0.18 11.91
CA PRO A 212 14.47 0.11 10.49
C PRO A 212 15.61 -0.53 9.67
N SER A 213 15.37 -0.85 8.41
CA SER A 213 16.41 -1.40 7.54
C SER A 213 17.50 -0.35 7.26
N ALA A 214 18.74 -0.64 7.64
CA ALA A 214 19.87 0.25 7.41
C ALA A 214 20.07 0.57 5.91
N VAL A 215 19.78 -0.39 5.04
CA VAL A 215 19.84 -0.23 3.58
C VAL A 215 18.80 0.78 3.11
N ILE A 216 17.58 0.72 3.64
CA ILE A 216 16.51 1.67 3.29
C ILE A 216 16.85 3.07 3.77
N LEU A 217 17.38 3.21 5.00
CA LEU A 217 17.79 4.52 5.51
C LEU A 217 18.90 5.14 4.65
N SER A 218 19.93 4.36 4.30
CA SER A 218 21.04 4.84 3.47
C SER A 218 20.61 5.20 2.06
N LEU A 219 19.71 4.41 1.45
CA LEU A 219 19.10 4.79 0.17
C LEU A 219 18.28 6.06 0.33
N GLY A 220 17.47 6.19 1.37
CA GLY A 220 16.69 7.38 1.65
C GLY A 220 17.51 8.66 1.63
N GLU A 221 18.65 8.65 2.32
CA GLU A 221 19.58 9.79 2.35
C GLU A 221 20.13 10.12 0.97
N SER A 222 20.51 9.12 0.16
CA SER A 222 20.97 9.37 -1.21
C SER A 222 19.87 9.95 -2.12
N PHE A 223 18.60 9.78 -1.72
CA PHE A 223 17.42 10.39 -2.34
C PHE A 223 16.97 11.72 -1.70
N GLY A 224 17.73 12.27 -0.74
CA GLY A 224 17.42 13.53 -0.07
C GLY A 224 16.27 13.45 0.94
N LEU A 225 16.02 12.26 1.49
CA LEU A 225 15.10 12.03 2.60
C LEU A 225 15.85 12.00 3.92
N ASP A 226 15.24 12.56 4.96
CA ASP A 226 15.80 12.50 6.30
C ASP A 226 15.66 11.09 6.87
N ARG A 227 16.74 10.56 7.49
CA ARG A 227 16.71 9.23 8.12
C ARG A 227 15.58 9.11 9.14
N SER A 228 15.28 10.20 9.86
CA SER A 228 14.24 10.28 10.89
C SER A 228 12.84 10.03 10.32
N ASP A 229 12.56 10.51 9.11
CA ASP A 229 11.28 10.34 8.44
C ASP A 229 11.07 8.88 7.99
N LEU A 230 12.13 8.23 7.50
CA LEU A 230 12.08 6.80 7.16
C LEU A 230 12.09 5.86 8.37
N ARG A 231 12.10 6.38 9.60
CA ARG A 231 11.82 5.54 10.79
C ARG A 231 10.33 5.30 10.98
N TYR A 232 9.46 6.11 10.38
CA TYR A 232 8.02 5.89 10.45
C TYR A 232 7.62 4.72 9.54
N ARG A 233 6.93 3.72 10.09
CA ARG A 233 6.64 2.46 9.41
C ARG A 233 5.98 2.68 8.05
N LYS A 234 4.95 3.52 7.96
CA LYS A 234 4.24 3.75 6.69
C LYS A 234 5.15 4.41 5.65
N LEU A 235 5.98 5.38 6.03
CA LEU A 235 6.91 6.04 5.12
C LEU A 235 8.05 5.12 4.69
N HIS A 236 8.58 4.32 5.61
CA HIS A 236 9.56 3.27 5.32
C HIS A 236 9.01 2.26 4.31
N ASP A 237 7.78 1.80 4.51
CA ASP A 237 7.14 0.79 3.66
C ASP A 237 6.78 1.37 2.27
N ILE A 238 6.28 2.61 2.21
CA ILE A 238 6.04 3.32 0.94
C ILE A 238 7.36 3.52 0.18
N PHE A 239 8.42 3.97 0.85
CA PHE A 239 9.70 4.17 0.19
C PHE A 239 10.28 2.85 -0.33
N SER A 240 10.16 1.76 0.44
CA SER A 240 10.54 0.40 0.01
C SER A 240 9.83 -0.01 -1.29
N LEU A 241 8.53 0.29 -1.39
CA LEU A 241 7.74 0.06 -2.59
C LEU A 241 8.30 0.83 -3.79
N ILE A 242 8.63 2.11 -3.62
CA ILE A 242 9.19 2.92 -4.73
C ILE A 242 10.57 2.42 -5.16
N ILE A 243 11.41 1.96 -4.23
CA ILE A 243 12.69 1.35 -4.58
C ILE A 243 12.50 0.07 -5.40
N LEU A 244 11.54 -0.78 -5.06
CA LEU A 244 11.21 -1.96 -5.86
C LEU A 244 10.69 -1.59 -7.25
N HIS A 245 9.82 -0.57 -7.35
CA HIS A 245 9.32 -0.09 -8.64
C HIS A 245 10.46 0.40 -9.54
N ARG A 246 11.43 1.13 -8.96
CA ARG A 246 12.59 1.61 -9.70
C ARG A 246 13.48 0.46 -10.19
N GLU A 247 13.69 -0.54 -9.35
CA GLU A 247 14.56 -1.69 -9.63
C GLU A 247 13.98 -2.61 -10.71
N TYR A 248 12.69 -2.93 -10.63
CA TYR A 248 12.11 -4.02 -11.42
C TYR A 248 11.29 -3.56 -12.62
N CYS A 249 10.64 -2.39 -12.56
CA CYS A 249 9.71 -1.97 -13.61
C CYS A 249 10.42 -1.30 -14.79
N GLY A 250 9.77 -1.28 -15.95
CA GLY A 250 10.25 -0.57 -17.13
C GLY A 250 9.99 0.94 -17.06
N ASP A 251 10.74 1.72 -17.84
CA ASP A 251 10.71 3.19 -17.75
C ASP A 251 9.36 3.80 -18.16
N LYS A 252 8.61 3.15 -19.05
CA LYS A 252 7.24 3.57 -19.40
C LYS A 252 6.30 3.53 -18.19
N LEU A 253 6.35 2.46 -17.40
CA LEU A 253 5.55 2.31 -16.17
C LEU A 253 5.99 3.33 -15.12
N LYS A 254 7.32 3.50 -14.92
CA LYS A 254 7.88 4.54 -14.05
C LYS A 254 7.37 5.93 -14.39
N ARG A 255 7.39 6.28 -15.69
CA ARG A 255 6.90 7.58 -16.16
C ARG A 255 5.40 7.73 -15.93
N HIS A 256 4.60 6.70 -16.22
CA HIS A 256 3.16 6.73 -16.01
C HIS A 256 2.80 6.96 -14.53
N ARG A 257 3.34 6.16 -13.61
CA ARG A 257 3.11 6.33 -12.16
C ARG A 257 3.61 7.66 -11.62
N ARG A 258 4.69 8.19 -12.18
CA ARG A 258 5.18 9.54 -11.84
C ARG A 258 4.20 10.63 -12.25
N LEU A 259 3.55 10.52 -13.40
CA LEU A 259 2.52 11.47 -13.82
C LEU A 259 1.32 11.45 -12.89
N GLU A 260 0.86 10.25 -12.49
CA GLU A 260 -0.20 10.09 -11.49
C GLU A 260 0.21 10.69 -10.13
N ALA A 261 1.46 10.51 -9.71
CA ALA A 261 1.99 11.12 -8.49
C ALA A 261 2.02 12.66 -8.55
N ILE A 262 2.40 13.23 -9.70
CA ILE A 262 2.36 14.69 -9.93
C ILE A 262 0.92 15.19 -9.87
N GLU A 263 -0.02 14.47 -10.48
CA GLU A 263 -1.44 14.85 -10.46
C GLU A 263 -2.03 14.76 -9.05
N LEU A 264 -1.66 13.73 -8.26
CA LEU A 264 -2.02 13.65 -6.85
C LEU A 264 -1.46 14.84 -6.06
N ALA A 265 -0.19 15.20 -6.27
CA ALA A 265 0.45 16.33 -5.59
C ALA A 265 -0.18 17.68 -5.98
N LYS A 266 -0.71 17.82 -7.21
CA LYS A 266 -1.52 18.98 -7.61
C LYS A 266 -2.88 18.95 -6.90
N ARG A 267 -3.56 17.79 -6.91
CA ARG A 267 -4.88 17.63 -6.28
C ARG A 267 -4.86 17.92 -4.78
N SER A 268 -3.79 17.54 -4.07
CA SER A 268 -3.66 17.77 -2.63
C SER A 268 -3.51 19.25 -2.26
N LYS A 269 -3.22 20.13 -3.23
CA LYS A 269 -3.12 21.58 -3.03
C LYS A 269 -4.40 22.34 -3.34
N ARG A 270 -5.44 21.67 -3.89
CA ARG A 270 -6.67 22.34 -4.35
C ARG A 270 -7.37 23.12 -3.23
N TYR A 271 -7.39 22.56 -2.03
CA TYR A 271 -7.99 23.17 -0.83
C TYR A 271 -6.93 23.39 0.25
N MET A 272 -5.74 23.88 -0.15
CA MET A 272 -4.59 24.05 0.74
C MET A 272 -4.92 24.85 2.01
N LYS A 273 -5.82 25.83 1.91
CA LYS A 273 -6.33 26.64 3.02
C LYS A 273 -6.86 25.81 4.19
N TYR A 274 -7.46 24.63 3.94
CA TYR A 274 -7.95 23.75 5.00
C TYR A 274 -6.84 23.12 5.85
N TYR A 275 -5.59 23.16 5.37
CA TYR A 275 -4.44 22.48 5.98
C TYR A 275 -3.31 23.46 6.33
N GLU A 276 -3.49 24.76 6.09
CA GLU A 276 -2.45 25.77 6.20
C GLU A 276 -1.89 25.93 7.62
N GLU A 277 -2.62 25.56 8.65
CA GLU A 277 -2.14 25.61 10.04
C GLU A 277 -1.68 24.22 10.56
N ASN A 278 -1.91 23.16 9.77
CA ASN A 278 -1.59 21.79 10.18
C ASN A 278 -0.18 21.39 9.74
N GLU A 279 0.80 21.64 10.61
CA GLU A 279 2.21 21.32 10.37
C GLU A 279 2.47 19.82 10.13
N GLU A 280 1.72 18.93 10.78
CA GLU A 280 1.87 17.49 10.58
C GLU A 280 1.47 17.08 9.16
N LEU A 281 0.31 17.54 8.68
CA LEU A 281 -0.15 17.29 7.32
C LEU A 281 0.79 17.88 6.27
N LYS A 282 1.28 19.12 6.48
CA LYS A 282 2.29 19.71 5.60
C LYS A 282 3.52 18.83 5.51
N LYS A 283 4.03 18.36 6.66
CA LYS A 283 5.20 17.48 6.71
C LYS A 283 4.94 16.16 5.98
N ILE A 284 3.79 15.52 6.22
CA ILE A 284 3.38 14.29 5.51
C ILE A 284 3.39 14.52 3.99
N TYR A 285 2.74 15.58 3.51
CA TYR A 285 2.67 15.89 2.09
C TYR A 285 4.04 16.18 1.47
N GLN A 286 4.92 16.90 2.18
CA GLN A 286 6.28 17.17 1.72
C GLN A 286 7.08 15.87 1.55
N ILE A 287 7.02 14.98 2.54
CA ILE A 287 7.73 13.69 2.49
C ILE A 287 7.17 12.82 1.36
N LEU A 288 5.84 12.68 1.26
CA LEU A 288 5.21 11.91 0.18
C LEU A 288 5.56 12.49 -1.20
N CYS A 289 5.60 13.81 -1.37
CA CYS A 289 6.04 14.42 -2.63
C CYS A 289 7.52 14.10 -2.92
N LYS A 290 8.40 14.13 -1.92
CA LYS A 290 9.81 13.72 -2.08
C LYS A 290 9.89 12.26 -2.54
N ILE A 291 9.14 11.36 -1.91
CA ILE A 291 9.14 9.92 -2.21
C ILE A 291 8.51 9.61 -3.57
N LEU A 292 7.37 10.21 -3.92
CA LEU A 292 6.57 9.80 -5.08
C LEU A 292 6.91 10.59 -6.35
N VAL A 293 7.28 11.86 -6.23
CA VAL A 293 7.48 12.76 -7.39
C VAL A 293 8.96 13.02 -7.66
N LYS A 294 9.75 13.29 -6.62
CA LYS A 294 11.12 13.81 -6.74
C LYS A 294 12.21 12.76 -6.91
N GLN A 295 11.88 11.46 -6.99
CA GLN A 295 12.87 10.39 -7.15
C GLN A 295 13.48 10.27 -8.56
N SER A 296 13.27 11.24 -9.45
CA SER A 296 13.83 11.28 -10.81
C SER A 296 15.20 11.97 -10.87
N LYS A 297 16.17 11.50 -10.07
CA LYS A 297 17.57 11.69 -10.40
C LYS A 297 18.20 10.32 -10.66
N THR A 298 19.03 10.31 -11.70
CA THR A 298 19.65 9.22 -12.47
C THR A 298 18.71 8.34 -13.27
#